data_AF-A0A4S4BAM2-F1
#
_entry.id   AF-A0A4S4BAM2-F1
#
_cell.length_a   1.000
_cell.length_b   1.000
_cell.length_c   1.000
_cell.angle_alpha   90.00
_cell.angle_beta   90.00
_cell.angle_gamma   90.00
#
_symmetry.space_group_name_H-M   'P 1'
#
loop_
_entity.id
_entity.type
_entity.pdbx_description
1 polymer ?
#
loop_
_entity_poly.entity_id
_entity_poly.type
_entity_poly.pdbx_seq_one_letter_code
_entity_poly.pdbx_strand_id
1 'polypeptide(L)' 'MTCRDDILAVARKLSKQQADGTFSAQDVVAAMRAKGTQHLDTTIRRHVASEMCQNAVGQGAGKYPDLERVARGRYRLLSP' A
#
# COMPACT_ATOMS: atom_id res chain seq x y z
N MET A 1 -1.00 -3.36 16.33
CA MET A 1 -1.23 -2.99 14.92
C MET A 1 -0.23 -3.74 14.06
N THR A 2 -0.66 -4.25 12.92
CA THR A 2 0.23 -4.91 11.96
C THR A 2 0.71 -3.92 10.90
N CYS A 3 1.80 -4.24 10.19
CA CYS A 3 2.26 -3.44 9.05
C CYS A 3 1.15 -3.20 8.02
N ARG A 4 0.29 -4.22 7.81
CA ARG A 4 -0.90 -4.13 6.95
C ARG A 4 -1.87 -3.04 7.43
N ASP A 5 -2.20 -3.02 8.72
CA ASP A 5 -3.16 -2.03 9.28
C ASP A 5 -2.64 -0.60 9.11
N ASP A 6 -1.35 -0.39 9.37
CA ASP A 6 -0.72 0.92 9.20
C ASP A 6 -0.72 1.36 7.73
N ILE A 7 -0.39 0.44 6.81
CA ILE A 7 -0.46 0.67 5.37
C ILE A 7 -1.89 1.04 4.96
N LEU A 8 -2.91 0.31 5.43
CA LEU A 8 -4.31 0.58 5.12
C LEU A 8 -4.75 1.97 5.61
N ALA A 9 -4.40 2.32 6.84
CA ALA A 9 -4.72 3.64 7.40
C ALA A 9 -4.10 4.79 6.58
N VAL A 10 -2.86 4.59 6.13
CA VAL A 10 -2.15 5.55 5.28
C VAL A 10 -2.71 5.59 3.86
N ALA A 11 -2.93 4.43 3.24
CA ALA A 11 -3.51 4.29 1.91
C ALA A 11 -4.89 4.96 1.80
N ARG A 12 -5.75 4.79 2.82
CA ARG A 12 -7.05 5.49 2.89
C ARG A 12 -6.89 7.00 2.88
N LYS A 13 -5.94 7.53 3.65
CA LYS A 13 -5.66 8.97 3.68
C LYS A 13 -5.16 9.46 2.32
N LEU A 14 -4.21 8.76 1.71
CA LEU A 14 -3.64 9.12 0.41
C LEU A 14 -4.69 9.07 -0.72
N SER A 15 -5.54 8.03 -0.73
CA SER A 15 -6.62 7.88 -1.71
C SER A 15 -7.65 9.01 -1.60
N LYS A 16 -7.94 9.51 -0.38
CA LYS A 16 -8.83 10.67 -0.18
C LYS A 16 -8.17 12.01 -0.55
N GLN A 17 -6.85 12.10 -0.51
CA GLN A 17 -6.11 13.33 -0.81
C GLN A 17 -5.86 13.52 -2.31
N GLN A 18 -5.80 12.43 -3.08
CA GLN A 18 -5.51 12.48 -4.51
C GLN A 18 -6.81 12.45 -5.33
N ALA A 19 -6.91 13.33 -6.33
CA ALA A 19 -8.10 13.46 -7.16
C ALA A 19 -8.43 12.19 -7.96
N ASP A 20 -7.43 11.37 -8.28
CA ASP A 20 -7.60 10.10 -9.00
C ASP A 20 -7.81 8.89 -8.07
N GLY A 21 -7.76 9.11 -6.75
CA GLY A 21 -7.89 8.06 -5.73
C GLY A 21 -6.75 7.05 -5.70
N THR A 22 -5.67 7.28 -6.45
CA THR A 22 -4.50 6.39 -6.55
C THR A 22 -3.35 6.90 -5.71
N PHE A 23 -2.35 6.07 -5.46
CA PHE A 23 -1.11 6.43 -4.76
C PHE A 23 0.03 5.49 -5.15
N SER A 24 1.27 5.91 -4.88
CA SER A 24 2.44 5.07 -5.08
C SER A 24 2.89 4.37 -3.79
N ALA A 25 3.67 3.30 -3.93
CA ALA A 25 4.33 2.67 -2.78
C ALA A 25 5.27 3.64 -2.04
N GLN A 26 5.82 4.64 -2.75
CA GLN A 26 6.68 5.66 -2.15
C GLN A 26 5.88 6.63 -1.27
N ASP A 27 4.66 6.99 -1.68
CA ASP A 27 3.77 7.85 -0.87
C ASP A 27 3.39 7.14 0.43
N VAL A 28 3.11 5.84 0.37
CA VAL A 28 2.84 5.01 1.56
C VAL A 28 4.05 5.02 2.49
N VAL A 29 5.24 4.75 1.97
CA VAL A 29 6.48 4.78 2.77
C VAL A 29 6.70 6.15 3.40
N ALA A 30 6.56 7.23 2.63
CA ALA A 30 6.75 8.59 3.13
C ALA A 30 5.76 8.94 4.25
N ALA A 31 4.49 8.59 4.09
CA ALA A 31 3.47 8.84 5.09
C ALA A 31 3.60 7.94 6.32
N MET A 32 4.06 6.69 6.17
CA MET A 32 4.39 5.82 7.30
C MET A 32 5.61 6.32 8.08
N ARG A 33 6.65 6.80 7.38
CA ARG A 33 7.80 7.45 8.01
C ARG A 33 7.40 8.71 8.77
N ALA A 34 6.55 9.55 8.18
CA ALA A 34 6.04 10.76 8.84
C ALA A 34 5.23 10.46 10.11
N LYS A 35 4.62 9.27 10.20
CA LYS A 35 3.94 8.76 11.40
C LYS A 35 4.88 8.13 12.44
N GLY A 36 6.17 7.97 12.14
CA GLY A 36 7.14 7.32 13.03
C GLY A 36 7.04 5.79 13.03
N THR A 37 6.74 5.16 11.89
CA THR A 37 6.72 3.69 11.79
C THR A 37 8.05 3.05 12.19
N GLN A 38 7.99 1.84 12.77
CA GLN A 38 9.15 0.99 13.04
C GLN A 38 9.44 -0.01 11.91
N HIS A 39 8.58 -0.05 10.88
CA HIS A 39 8.73 -0.96 9.76
C HIS A 39 9.77 -0.45 8.76
N LEU A 40 10.58 -1.37 8.22
CA LEU A 40 11.52 -1.06 7.15
C LEU A 40 10.78 -0.69 5.86
N ASP A 41 11.29 0.30 5.14
CA ASP A 41 10.78 0.71 3.83
C ASP A 41 10.64 -0.46 2.85
N THR A 42 11.60 -1.38 2.85
CA THR A 42 11.60 -2.57 1.99
C THR A 42 10.43 -3.50 2.31
N THR A 43 10.14 -3.68 3.60
CA THR A 43 8.99 -4.44 4.08
C THR A 43 7.69 -3.78 3.63
N ILE A 44 7.55 -2.47 3.83
CA ILE A 44 6.36 -1.71 3.42
C ILE A 44 6.12 -1.85 1.92
N ARG A 45 7.17 -1.63 1.10
CA ARG A 45 7.10 -1.76 -0.36
C ARG A 45 6.73 -3.18 -0.80
N ARG A 46 7.28 -4.21 -0.15
CA ARG A 46 6.95 -5.61 -0.44
C ARG A 46 5.49 -5.91 -0.16
N HIS A 47 4.99 -5.45 0.99
CA HIS A 47 3.58 -5.59 1.35
C HIS A 47 2.69 -4.93 0.30
N VAL A 48 2.95 -3.66 -0.03
CA VAL A 48 2.15 -2.92 -1.03
C VAL A 48 2.20 -3.59 -2.42
N ALA A 49 3.37 -4.02 -2.88
CA ALA A 49 3.56 -4.48 -4.26
C ALA A 49 3.22 -5.95 -4.49
N SER A 50 3.23 -6.79 -3.45
CA SER A 50 3.04 -8.24 -3.58
C SER A 50 1.93 -8.75 -2.67
N GLU A 51 2.13 -8.72 -1.35
CA GLU A 51 1.23 -9.40 -0.42
C GLU A 51 -0.17 -8.76 -0.38
N MET A 52 -0.25 -7.43 -0.47
CA MET A 52 -1.49 -6.67 -0.39
C MET A 52 -2.12 -6.37 -1.76
N CYS A 53 -1.46 -6.73 -2.86
CA CYS A 53 -1.86 -6.36 -4.21
C CYS A 53 -2.58 -7.52 -4.89
N GLN A 54 -3.86 -7.36 -5.22
CA GLN A 54 -4.71 -8.43 -5.77
C GLN A 54 -4.18 -8.98 -7.10
N ASN A 55 -3.61 -8.11 -7.94
CA ASN A 55 -3.10 -8.44 -9.26
C ASN A 55 -1.56 -8.49 -9.30
N ALA A 56 -0.94 -8.75 -8.14
CA ALA A 56 0.47 -9.10 -8.09
C ALA A 56 0.68 -10.56 -8.52
N VAL A 57 1.88 -10.83 -9.01
CA VAL A 57 2.31 -12.16 -9.46
C VAL A 57 3.55 -12.57 -8.68
N GLY A 58 3.62 -13.84 -8.29
CA GLY A 58 4.75 -14.40 -7.52
C GLY A 58 4.31 -15.18 -6.29
N GLN A 59 5.26 -15.79 -5.60
CA GLN A 59 5.01 -16.57 -4.39
C GLN A 59 4.55 -15.64 -3.26
N GLY A 60 3.35 -15.87 -2.73
CA GLY A 60 2.75 -15.06 -1.66
C GLY A 60 2.13 -13.73 -2.12
N ALA A 61 2.01 -13.50 -3.44
CA ALA A 61 1.27 -12.37 -3.99
C ALA A 61 -0.25 -12.52 -3.73
N GLY A 62 -0.94 -11.40 -3.55
CA GLY A 62 -2.40 -11.38 -3.37
C GLY A 62 -2.91 -12.04 -2.08
N LYS A 63 -2.04 -12.24 -1.08
CA LYS A 63 -2.41 -12.81 0.23
C LYS A 63 -3.50 -11.99 0.94
N TYR A 64 -3.50 -10.68 0.72
CA TYR A 64 -4.48 -9.74 1.23
C TYR A 64 -4.94 -8.85 0.07
N PRO A 65 -6.11 -9.08 -0.55
CA PRO A 65 -6.54 -8.33 -1.74
C PRO A 65 -7.08 -6.93 -1.39
N ASP A 66 -6.26 -6.12 -0.71
CA ASP A 66 -6.66 -4.78 -0.26
C ASP A 66 -6.36 -3.70 -1.29
N LEU A 67 -5.33 -3.92 -2.12
CA LEU A 67 -4.83 -2.97 -3.10
C LEU A 67 -4.92 -3.56 -4.51
N GLU A 68 -5.06 -2.68 -5.48
CA GLU A 68 -4.96 -2.99 -6.90
C GLU A 68 -3.90 -2.13 -7.54
N ARG A 69 -2.98 -2.75 -8.31
CA ARG A 69 -2.07 -2.00 -9.16
C ARG A 69 -2.79 -1.61 -10.44
N VAL A 70 -3.16 -0.34 -10.56
CA VAL A 70 -3.88 0.22 -11.72
C VAL A 70 -2.95 0.71 -12.83
N ALA A 71 -1.70 1.05 -12.49
CA ALA A 71 -0.66 1.40 -13.46
C ALA A 71 0.73 1.09 -12.91
N ARG A 72 1.79 1.28 -13.71
CA ARG A 72 3.18 1.06 -13.27
C ARG A 72 3.50 1.95 -12.07
N GLY A 73 3.66 1.33 -10.90
CA GLY A 73 3.97 2.03 -9.64
C GLY A 73 2.79 2.78 -9.01
N ARG A 74 1.57 2.64 -9.55
CA ARG A 74 0.35 3.22 -8.97
C ARG A 74 -0.62 2.15 -8.51
N TYR A 75 -1.16 2.40 -7.33
CA TYR A 75 -2.04 1.51 -6.60
C TYR A 75 -3.33 2.24 -6.23
N ARG A 76 -4.41 1.49 -6.11
CA ARG A 76 -5.71 1.94 -5.62
C ARG A 76 -6.13 1.04 -4.45
N LEU A 77 -6.83 1.63 -3.48
CA LEU A 77 -7.45 0.87 -2.39
C LEU A 77 -8.77 0.25 -2.87
N LEU A 78 -8.95 -1.05 -2.64
CA LEU A 78 -10.16 -1.80 -3.01
C LEU A 78 -11.16 -1.90 -1.86
N SER A 79 -10.68 -2.08 -0.63
CA SER A 79 -11.53 -2.28 0.54
C SER A 79 -11.72 -1.00 1.37
N PRO A 80 -12.98 -0.63 1.70
CA PRO A 80 -13.35 0.61 2.38
C PRO A 80 -13.00 0.67 3.86
#